data_AF-A0A836THP3-F1
#
_entry.id   AF-A0A836THP3-F1
#
_cell.length_a   1.000
_cell.length_b   1.000
_cell.length_c   1.000
_cell.angle_alpha   90.00
_cell.angle_beta   90.00
_cell.angle_gamma   90.00
#
_symmetry.space_group_name_H-M   'P 1'
#
loop_
_entity.id
_entity.type
_entity.pdbx_description
1 polymer ?
#
loop_
_entity_poly.entity_id
_entity_poly.type
_entity_poly.pdbx_seq_one_letter_code
_entity_poly.pdbx_strand_id
1 'polypeptide(L)'
;MKFSTFPISGEIYLAGYFMALVLSFGLTLILIKIIRGFNFLTFLLNRLPISAGKSVSPFGGISVILSFLITLWLLLFLGMVDARNINLFTVLTLGVGLMFLLGIYDDITHCPARLKLFVQIVIACIL
;
A
#
# COMPACT_ATOMS: atom_id res chain seq x y z
N MET A 1 -12.62 0.21 19.53
CA MET A 1 -12.47 -1.22 19.90
C MET A 1 -11.28 -1.39 20.84
N LYS A 2 -11.34 -2.25 21.86
CA LYS A 2 -10.12 -2.68 22.57
C LYS A 2 -9.46 -3.76 21.72
N PHE A 3 -8.35 -3.43 21.09
CA PHE A 3 -7.54 -4.40 20.39
C PHE A 3 -6.71 -5.17 21.42
N SER A 4 -6.99 -6.46 21.56
CA SER A 4 -6.14 -7.38 22.33
C SER A 4 -4.86 -7.59 21.50
N THR A 5 -3.79 -6.84 21.79
CA THR A 5 -2.52 -7.01 21.08
C THR A 5 -1.75 -8.14 21.72
N PHE A 6 -1.56 -9.23 20.98
CA PHE A 6 -0.68 -10.32 21.38
C PHE A 6 0.75 -9.98 20.98
N PRO A 7 1.73 -10.18 21.88
CA PRO A 7 3.11 -9.82 21.59
C PRO A 7 3.64 -10.64 20.42
N ILE A 8 4.14 -9.96 19.40
CA ILE A 8 4.87 -10.54 18.29
C ILE A 8 6.35 -10.56 18.70
N SER A 9 7.05 -11.68 18.48
CA SER A 9 8.49 -11.75 18.73
C SER A 9 9.25 -10.73 17.87
N GLY A 10 10.28 -10.10 18.43
CA GLY A 10 11.12 -9.14 17.71
C GLY A 10 11.75 -9.73 16.44
N GLU A 11 12.04 -11.03 16.44
CA GLU A 11 12.57 -11.75 15.27
C GLU A 11 11.57 -11.79 14.11
N ILE A 12 10.30 -12.08 14.41
CA ILE A 12 9.21 -12.11 13.43
C ILE A 12 8.97 -10.71 12.85
N TYR A 13 9.10 -9.68 13.70
CA TYR A 13 8.96 -8.30 13.29
C TYR A 13 10.07 -7.85 12.32
N LEU A 14 11.34 -8.17 12.64
CA LEU A 14 12.48 -7.91 11.76
C LEU A 14 12.38 -8.70 10.45
N ALA A 15 12.01 -9.98 10.53
CA ALA A 15 11.78 -10.83 9.36
C ALA A 15 10.68 -10.25 8.46
N GLY A 16 9.58 -9.78 9.06
CA GLY A 16 8.52 -9.08 8.35
C GLY A 16 9.03 -7.84 7.60
N TYR A 17 9.81 -6.98 8.24
CA TYR A 17 10.37 -5.82 7.55
C TYR A 17 11.30 -6.18 6.40
N PHE A 18 12.16 -7.18 6.59
CA PHE A 18 13.06 -7.63 5.54
C PHE A 18 12.28 -8.22 4.35
N MET A 19 11.23 -9.01 4.63
CA MET A 19 10.35 -9.54 3.60
C MET A 19 9.62 -8.44 2.83
N ALA A 20 9.07 -7.45 3.52
CA ALA A 20 8.41 -6.30 2.88
C ALA A 20 9.40 -5.51 2.00
N LEU A 21 10.65 -5.33 2.44
CA LEU A 21 11.71 -4.68 1.67
C LEU A 21 12.02 -5.44 0.37
N VAL A 22 12.27 -6.75 0.47
CA VAL A 22 12.58 -7.61 -0.67
C VAL A 22 11.42 -7.63 -1.67
N LEU A 23 10.19 -7.78 -1.16
CA LEU A 23 8.98 -7.75 -1.97
C LEU A 23 8.80 -6.39 -2.65
N SER A 24 8.99 -5.28 -1.93
CA SER A 24 8.88 -3.94 -2.50
C SER A 24 9.89 -3.71 -3.62
N PHE A 25 11.14 -4.14 -3.42
CA PHE A 25 12.16 -4.03 -4.45
C PHE A 25 11.80 -4.86 -5.69
N GLY A 26 11.41 -6.12 -5.50
CA GLY A 26 10.99 -7.01 -6.58
C GLY A 26 9.76 -6.49 -7.34
N LEU A 27 8.70 -6.09 -6.63
CA LEU A 27 7.49 -5.51 -7.21
C LEU A 27 7.80 -4.24 -7.99
N THR A 28 8.68 -3.37 -7.50
CA THR A 28 9.08 -2.14 -8.19
C THR A 28 9.74 -2.45 -9.53
N LEU A 29 10.68 -3.41 -9.55
CA LEU A 29 11.35 -3.84 -10.78
C LEU A 29 10.38 -4.48 -11.78
N ILE A 30 9.46 -5.33 -11.29
CA ILE A 30 8.40 -5.94 -12.12
C ILE A 30 7.53 -4.83 -12.72
N LEU A 31 7.11 -3.85 -11.93
CA LEU A 31 6.25 -2.77 -12.39
C LEU A 31 6.96 -1.92 -13.46
N ILE A 32 8.23 -1.55 -13.24
CA ILE A 32 9.02 -0.83 -14.25
C ILE A 32 9.09 -1.61 -15.56
N LYS A 33 9.29 -2.94 -15.50
CA LYS A 33 9.34 -3.79 -16.67
C LYS A 33 8.00 -3.89 -17.39
N ILE A 34 6.89 -3.98 -16.64
CA ILE A 34 5.52 -3.99 -17.19
C ILE A 34 5.19 -2.67 -17.88
N ILE A 35 5.53 -1.53 -17.27
CA ILE A 35 5.26 -0.20 -17.82
C ILE A 35 6.00 0.03 -19.15
N ARG A 36 7.19 -0.56 -19.30
CA ARG A 36 7.96 -0.52 -20.56
C ARG A 36 7.31 -1.34 -21.68
N GLY A 37 6.43 -2.28 -21.36
CA GLY A 37 5.60 -3.01 -22.31
C GLY A 37 4.26 -2.28 -22.55
N PHE A 38 3.90 -2.08 -23.81
CA PHE A 38 2.62 -1.48 -24.20
C PHE A 38 1.45 -2.27 -23.60
N ASN A 39 0.73 -1.70 -22.63
CA ASN A 39 -0.52 -2.25 -22.10
C ASN A 39 -1.27 -1.19 -21.30
N PHE A 40 -2.61 -1.24 -21.26
CA PHE A 40 -3.57 -0.38 -20.55
C PHE A 40 -3.08 0.49 -19.36
N LEU A 41 -2.17 -0.01 -18.53
CA LEU A 41 -1.40 0.78 -17.56
C LEU A 41 -0.75 2.02 -18.19
N THR A 42 -0.06 1.92 -19.33
CA THR A 42 0.59 3.05 -20.04
C THR A 42 -0.42 4.14 -20.43
N PHE A 43 -1.68 3.77 -20.72
CA PHE A 43 -2.76 4.72 -21.02
C PHE A 43 -3.25 5.46 -19.77
N LEU A 44 -3.42 4.76 -18.65
CA LEU A 44 -3.74 5.37 -17.36
C LEU A 44 -2.58 6.24 -16.85
N LEU A 45 -1.34 5.81 -17.12
CA LEU A 45 -0.08 6.48 -16.81
C LEU A 45 0.14 7.80 -17.55
N ASN A 46 -0.23 7.87 -18.84
CA ASN A 46 -0.13 9.11 -19.62
C ASN A 46 -1.08 10.21 -19.13
N ARG A 47 -2.07 9.89 -18.27
CA ARG A 47 -2.95 10.86 -17.62
C ARG A 47 -2.41 11.42 -16.30
N LEU A 48 -1.40 10.80 -15.70
CA LEU A 48 -0.67 11.38 -14.57
C LEU A 48 0.26 12.46 -15.15
N PRO A 49 0.21 13.73 -14.70
CA PRO A 49 1.02 14.78 -15.29
C PRO A 49 2.48 14.43 -15.11
N ILE A 50 3.13 14.23 -16.25
CA ILE A 50 4.56 14.05 -16.40
C ILE A 50 5.20 15.39 -16.03
N SER A 51 5.31 15.65 -14.72
CA SER A 51 6.06 16.79 -14.23
C SER A 51 7.55 16.48 -14.45
N ALA A 52 8.13 17.21 -15.40
CA ALA A 52 9.56 17.35 -15.66
C ALA A 52 10.31 16.14 -16.26
N GLY A 53 10.35 16.06 -17.59
CA GLY A 53 11.56 15.78 -18.41
C GLY A 53 12.33 14.45 -18.26
N LYS A 54 12.07 13.65 -17.22
CA LYS A 54 12.58 12.30 -17.00
C LYS A 54 11.41 11.45 -16.49
N SER A 55 11.17 10.34 -17.19
CA SER A 55 10.14 9.35 -16.85
C SER A 55 10.51 8.59 -15.57
N VAL A 56 10.45 9.24 -14.42
CA VAL A 56 10.49 8.55 -13.12
C VAL A 56 9.08 8.05 -12.84
N SER A 57 8.93 6.74 -12.74
CA SER A 57 7.64 6.10 -12.51
C SER A 57 7.07 6.54 -11.15
N PRO A 58 5.86 7.13 -11.08
CA PRO A 58 5.23 7.52 -9.82
C PRO A 58 4.79 6.32 -8.95
N PHE A 59 5.05 5.08 -9.39
CA PHE A 59 4.49 3.87 -8.80
C PHE A 59 5.28 3.27 -7.63
N GLY A 60 6.36 3.92 -7.17
CA GLY A 60 7.13 3.43 -6.02
C GLY A 60 6.25 3.24 -4.78
N GLY A 61 5.35 4.19 -4.49
CA GLY A 61 4.43 4.11 -3.35
C GLY A 61 3.45 2.94 -3.45
N ILE A 62 2.95 2.64 -4.65
CA ILE A 62 2.05 1.51 -4.92
C ILE A 62 2.73 0.18 -4.59
N SER A 63 3.95 0.00 -5.07
CA SER A 63 4.76 -1.19 -4.80
C SER A 63 4.99 -1.40 -3.30
N VAL A 64 5.32 -0.32 -2.58
CA VAL A 64 5.55 -0.35 -1.12
C VAL A 64 4.30 -0.77 -0.38
N ILE A 65 3.16 -0.12 -0.61
CA ILE A 65 1.91 -0.44 0.11
C ILE A 65 1.46 -1.88 -0.16
N LEU A 66 1.56 -2.33 -1.41
CA LEU A 66 1.18 -3.69 -1.76
C LEU A 66 2.12 -4.72 -1.10
N SER A 67 3.44 -4.48 -1.12
CA SER A 67 4.41 -5.36 -0.47
C SER A 67 4.20 -5.44 1.05
N PHE A 68 3.83 -4.33 1.68
CA PHE A 68 3.52 -4.26 3.10
C PHE A 68 2.28 -5.09 3.45
N LEU A 69 1.18 -4.92 2.72
CA LEU A 69 -0.05 -5.68 2.93
C LEU A 69 0.16 -7.18 2.66
N ILE A 70 0.84 -7.54 1.57
CA ILE A 70 1.18 -8.93 1.27
C ILE A 70 1.97 -9.55 2.42
N THR A 71 2.97 -8.84 2.94
CA THR A 71 3.80 -9.34 4.03
C THR A 71 2.98 -9.56 5.30
N LEU A 72 2.10 -8.62 5.66
CA LEU A 72 1.19 -8.77 6.80
C LEU A 72 0.33 -10.03 6.69
N TRP A 73 -0.36 -10.22 5.57
CA TRP A 73 -1.21 -11.39 5.36
C TRP A 73 -0.42 -12.69 5.26
N LEU A 74 0.78 -12.67 4.69
CA LEU A 74 1.67 -13.82 4.59
C LEU A 74 2.16 -14.27 5.97
N LEU A 75 2.54 -13.34 6.85
CA LEU A 75 2.93 -13.66 8.23
C LEU A 75 1.78 -14.28 9.04
N LEU A 76 0.55 -13.78 8.83
CA LEU A 76 -0.64 -14.37 9.44
C LEU A 76 -0.92 -15.77 8.88
N PHE A 77 -0.83 -15.95 7.56
CA PHE A 77 -1.08 -17.22 6.88
C PHE A 77 -0.07 -18.30 7.25
N LEU A 78 1.21 -17.94 7.42
CA LEU A 78 2.26 -18.86 7.88
C LEU A 78 2.17 -19.18 9.39
N GLY A 79 1.20 -18.60 10.11
CA GLY A 79 1.05 -18.80 11.55
C GLY A 79 2.15 -18.15 12.39
N MET A 80 2.95 -17.25 11.81
CA MET A 80 3.99 -16.50 12.52
C MET A 80 3.41 -15.40 13.40
N VAL A 81 2.17 -14.98 13.13
CA VAL A 81 1.41 -14.04 13.95
C VAL A 81 0.14 -14.73 14.46
N ASP A 82 -0.19 -14.48 15.72
CA ASP A 82 -1.39 -15.05 16.36
C ASP A 82 -2.67 -14.66 15.59
N ALA A 83 -3.49 -15.65 15.28
CA ALA A 83 -4.75 -15.49 14.55
C ALA A 83 -5.74 -14.53 15.23
N ARG A 84 -5.59 -14.29 16.53
CA ARG A 84 -6.39 -13.31 17.28
C ARG A 84 -6.15 -11.86 16.81
N ASN A 85 -5.06 -11.59 16.09
CA ASN A 85 -4.80 -10.30 15.46
C ASN A 85 -5.55 -10.10 14.12
N ILE A 86 -6.37 -11.06 13.67
CA ILE A 86 -7.07 -10.96 12.38
C ILE A 86 -7.96 -9.71 12.27
N ASN A 87 -8.62 -9.32 13.36
CA ASN A 87 -9.44 -8.09 13.37
C ASN A 87 -8.59 -6.84 13.18
N LEU A 88 -7.43 -6.77 13.86
CA LEU A 88 -6.45 -5.70 13.68
C LEU A 88 -5.95 -5.64 12.23
N PHE A 89 -5.60 -6.79 11.66
CA PHE A 89 -5.07 -6.87 10.30
C PHE A 89 -6.13 -6.49 9.27
N THR A 90 -7.39 -6.85 9.51
CA THR A 90 -8.53 -6.49 8.65
C THR A 90 -8.78 -4.98 8.68
N VAL A 91 -8.85 -4.37 9.87
CA VAL A 91 -9.00 -2.92 10.03
C VAL A 91 -7.82 -2.19 9.37
N LEU A 92 -6.59 -2.63 9.62
CA LEU A 92 -5.39 -2.02 9.04
C LEU A 92 -5.38 -2.15 7.51
N THR A 93 -5.73 -3.31 6.97
CA THR A 93 -5.83 -3.53 5.51
C THR A 93 -6.89 -2.61 4.89
N LEU A 94 -8.03 -2.46 5.54
CA LEU A 94 -9.12 -1.61 5.08
C LEU A 94 -8.73 -0.13 5.12
N GLY A 95 -8.12 0.34 6.21
CA GLY A 95 -7.67 1.73 6.36
C GLY A 95 -6.56 2.11 5.40
N VAL A 96 -5.51 1.28 5.32
CA VAL A 96 -4.41 1.48 4.38
C VAL A 96 -4.92 1.39 2.93
N GLY A 97 -5.83 0.45 2.64
CA GLY A 97 -6.46 0.31 1.33
C GLY A 97 -7.28 1.54 0.92
N LEU A 98 -8.10 2.08 1.81
CA LEU A 98 -8.89 3.29 1.54
C LEU A 98 -7.99 4.53 1.35
N MET A 99 -6.97 4.69 2.19
CA MET A 99 -6.00 5.79 2.04
C MET A 99 -5.18 5.67 0.74
N PHE A 100 -4.85 4.45 0.34
CA PHE A 100 -4.17 4.16 -0.91
C PHE A 100 -5.02 4.50 -2.13
N LEU A 101 -6.30 4.11 -2.13
CA LEU A 101 -7.24 4.47 -3.19
C LEU A 101 -7.44 5.98 -3.30
N LEU A 102 -7.54 6.68 -2.15
CA LEU A 102 -7.59 8.13 -2.13
C LEU A 102 -6.32 8.76 -2.71
N GLY A 103 -5.14 8.19 -2.40
CA GLY A 103 -3.86 8.63 -2.97
C GLY A 103 -3.81 8.49 -4.49
N ILE A 104 -4.22 7.33 -5.04
CA ILE A 104 -4.31 7.13 -6.49
C ILE A 104 -5.30 8.11 -7.12
N TYR A 105 -6.47 8.29 -6.49
CA TYR A 105 -7.48 9.22 -6.98
C TYR A 105 -6.97 10.66 -7.02
N ASP A 106 -6.25 11.08 -5.97
CA ASP A 106 -5.62 12.40 -5.88
C ASP A 106 -4.57 12.60 -6.97
N ASP A 107 -3.70 11.61 -7.19
CA ASP A 107 -2.67 11.65 -8.23
C ASP A 107 -3.26 11.78 -9.65
N ILE A 108 -4.41 11.15 -9.92
CA ILE A 108 -5.08 11.21 -11.23
C ILE A 108 -5.87 12.51 -11.40
N THR A 109 -6.62 12.92 -10.38
CA THR A 109 -7.63 13.99 -10.51
C THR A 109 -7.19 15.36 -9.99
N HIS A 110 -6.04 15.45 -9.32
CA HIS A 110 -5.54 16.67 -8.68
C HIS A 110 -6.59 17.29 -7.77
N CYS A 111 -7.02 16.53 -6.77
CA CYS A 111 -8.15 16.91 -5.95
C CYS A 111 -7.86 18.16 -5.09
N PRO A 112 -8.87 18.99 -4.80
CA PRO A 112 -8.71 20.12 -3.90
C PRO A 112 -8.42 19.60 -2.48
N ALA A 113 -7.49 20.26 -1.79
CA ALA A 113 -7.02 19.86 -0.45
C ALA A 113 -8.16 19.65 0.58
N ARG A 114 -9.26 20.42 0.45
CA ARG A 114 -10.44 20.30 1.32
C ARG A 114 -11.16 18.95 1.15
N LEU A 115 -11.30 18.48 -0.09
CA LEU A 115 -11.93 17.18 -0.36
C LEU A 115 -11.06 16.04 0.15
N LYS A 116 -9.74 16.11 -0.08
CA LYS A 116 -8.78 15.13 0.43
C LYS A 116 -8.87 15.00 1.95
N LEU A 117 -8.83 16.12 2.66
CA LEU A 117 -8.93 16.15 4.12
C LEU A 117 -10.29 15.62 4.60
N PHE A 118 -11.38 16.01 3.94
CA PHE A 118 -12.71 15.50 4.28
C PHE A 118 -12.79 13.98 4.17
N VAL A 119 -12.31 13.41 3.05
CA VAL A 119 -12.32 11.95 2.86
C VAL A 119 -11.41 11.25 3.87
N GLN A 120 -10.23 11.82 4.19
CA GLN A 120 -9.35 11.28 5.24
C GLN A 120 -10.03 11.22 6.61
N ILE A 121 -10.78 12.27 6.99
CA ILE A 121 -11.55 12.29 8.23
C ILE A 121 -12.64 11.22 8.20
N VAL A 122 -13.39 11.11 7.10
CA VAL A 122 -14.45 10.08 6.97
C VAL A 122 -13.86 8.68 7.11
N ILE A 123 -12.73 8.39 6.45
CA ILE A 123 -12.03 7.09 6.58
C ILE A 123 -11.65 6.85 8.05
N ALA A 124 -11.09 7.85 8.73
CA ALA A 124 -10.67 7.74 10.12
C ALA A 124 -11.84 7.57 11.11
N CYS A 125 -13.03 8.09 10.79
CA CYS A 125 -14.23 7.90 11.62
C CYS A 125 -14.88 6.53 11.44
N ILE A 126 -14.70 5.89 10.28
CA ILE A 126 -15.29 4.58 9.96
C ILE A 126 -14.45 3.44 10.53
N LEU A 127 -13.13 3.62 10.60
CA LEU A 127 -12.16 2.65 11.12
C LEU A 127 -12.08 2.61 12.65
#